data_AF-A0A3B4GC18-F1
#
_entry.id   AF-A0A3B4GC18-F1
#
_cell.length_a   1.000
_cell.length_b   1.000
_cell.length_c   1.000
_cell.angle_alpha   90.00
_cell.angle_beta   90.00
_cell.angle_gamma   90.00
#
_symmetry.space_group_name_H-M   'P 1'
#
loop_
_entity.id
_entity.type
_entity.pdbx_description
1 polymer ?
#
loop_
_entity_poly.entity_id
_entity_poly.type
_entity_poly.pdbx_seq_one_letter_code
_entity_poly.pdbx_strand_id
1 'polypeptide(L)'
;MTICSCMPLVTSGMARVIITIQRASGLWGDYFTGTDGYVKVIFNKLEVRRSPVIYNNNNPHWGMVVDLGSEDISSAKLRFEVWDEDNKWDDDLLGACEPLLTAGVKADLCNLNHGQLFYKVDLISIRYWFEKHFVHGKTVARNKA
;
A
#
# COMPACT_ATOMS: atom_id res chain seq x y z
N MET A 1 11.97 38.04 -18.36
CA MET A 1 12.57 36.74 -18.01
C MET A 1 11.44 35.84 -17.56
N THR A 2 11.00 34.95 -18.45
CA THR A 2 9.80 34.13 -18.31
C THR A 2 10.09 33.00 -17.33
N ILE A 3 9.48 33.02 -16.15
CA ILE A 3 9.40 31.83 -15.31
C ILE A 3 8.34 30.95 -15.94
N CYS A 4 8.77 29.96 -16.72
CA CYS A 4 7.94 28.81 -17.02
C CYS A 4 7.78 28.03 -15.71
N SER A 5 6.75 28.34 -14.95
CA SER A 5 6.29 27.51 -13.85
C SER A 5 5.53 26.31 -14.43
N CYS A 6 6.24 25.47 -15.18
CA CYS A 6 5.87 24.07 -15.31
C CYS A 6 6.45 23.32 -14.10
N MET A 7 6.04 23.72 -12.89
CA MET A 7 5.93 22.75 -11.81
C MET A 7 4.49 22.28 -11.88
N PRO A 8 4.22 20.99 -12.18
CA PRO A 8 2.86 20.51 -12.21
C PRO A 8 2.23 20.82 -10.85
N LEU A 9 1.01 21.37 -10.87
CA LEU A 9 0.18 21.63 -9.71
C LEU A 9 0.19 20.42 -8.76
N VAL A 10 1.09 20.40 -7.77
CA VAL A 10 1.04 19.47 -6.64
C VAL A 10 0.03 20.04 -5.65
N THR A 11 -1.23 20.09 -6.08
CA THR A 11 -2.36 20.53 -5.25
C THR A 11 -3.47 19.50 -5.36
N SER A 12 -3.17 18.31 -4.84
CA SER A 12 -4.04 17.53 -3.98
C SER A 12 -3.19 16.39 -3.40
N GLY A 13 -2.63 16.59 -2.20
CA GLY A 13 -1.98 15.52 -1.45
C GLY A 13 -2.96 14.43 -1.01
N MET A 14 -4.28 14.66 -1.14
CA MET A 14 -5.29 13.73 -0.65
C MET A 14 -5.62 12.63 -1.67
N ALA A 15 -5.49 11.38 -1.26
CA ALA A 15 -5.89 10.22 -2.04
C ALA A 15 -6.54 9.15 -1.13
N ARG A 16 -7.47 8.37 -1.68
CA ARG A 16 -7.89 7.13 -1.01
C ARG A 16 -6.80 6.08 -1.21
N VAL A 17 -6.32 5.49 -0.12
CA VAL A 17 -5.22 4.52 -0.12
C VAL A 17 -5.76 3.12 0.15
N ILE A 18 -5.70 2.25 -0.86
CA ILE A 18 -6.09 0.84 -0.74
C ILE A 18 -4.86 -0.02 -1.02
N ILE A 19 -4.50 -0.86 -0.06
CA ILE A 19 -3.36 -1.76 -0.12
C ILE A 19 -3.88 -3.19 -0.21
N THR A 20 -3.27 -4.02 -1.04
CA THR A 20 -3.53 -5.45 -1.12
C THR A 20 -2.23 -6.21 -0.92
N ILE A 21 -2.14 -6.95 0.19
CA ILE A 21 -1.06 -7.90 0.45
C ILE A 21 -1.46 -9.22 -0.22
N GLN A 22 -0.82 -9.55 -1.34
CA GLN A 22 -1.27 -10.66 -2.18
C GLN A 22 -0.74 -11.99 -1.66
N ARG A 23 0.58 -12.16 -1.72
CA ARG A 23 1.29 -13.40 -1.40
C ARG A 23 2.78 -13.14 -1.20
N ALA A 24 3.50 -14.11 -0.66
CA ALA A 24 4.95 -14.16 -0.76
C ALA A 24 5.39 -15.45 -1.47
N SER A 25 6.67 -15.54 -1.83
CA SER A 25 7.25 -16.74 -2.42
C SER A 25 8.71 -16.88 -2.04
N GLY A 26 9.12 -18.12 -1.76
CA GLY A 26 10.50 -18.44 -1.39
C GLY A 26 10.93 -17.85 -0.05
N LEU A 27 9.99 -17.68 0.88
CA LEU A 27 10.33 -17.31 2.26
C LEU A 27 11.18 -18.42 2.91
N TRP A 28 12.05 -18.00 3.81
CA TRP A 28 12.83 -18.91 4.64
C TRP A 28 13.13 -18.21 5.97
N GLY A 29 12.57 -18.74 7.06
CA GLY A 29 12.81 -18.28 8.43
C GLY A 29 13.09 -19.47 9.34
N ASP A 30 12.28 -20.52 9.23
CA ASP A 30 12.58 -21.82 9.84
C ASP A 30 13.64 -22.69 9.14
N TYR A 31 14.44 -23.41 9.93
CA TYR A 31 15.43 -24.37 9.43
C TYR A 31 14.85 -25.77 9.14
N PHE A 32 13.91 -26.25 9.97
CA PHE A 32 13.38 -27.62 9.89
C PHE A 32 11.95 -27.71 9.34
N THR A 33 11.19 -26.62 9.48
CA THR A 33 9.83 -26.44 8.98
C THR A 33 9.81 -25.39 7.86
N GLY A 34 8.67 -25.26 7.20
CA GLY A 34 8.40 -24.07 6.40
C GLY A 34 8.06 -22.89 7.30
N THR A 35 8.18 -21.69 6.75
CA THR A 35 7.94 -20.41 7.45
C THR A 35 6.49 -20.24 7.91
N ASP A 36 6.31 -19.73 9.13
CA ASP A 36 5.08 -19.27 9.75
C ASP A 36 4.84 -17.78 9.47
N GLY A 37 4.61 -17.48 8.19
CA GLY A 37 4.69 -16.11 7.66
C GLY A 37 3.49 -15.20 7.96
N TYR A 38 3.78 -13.94 8.33
CA TYR A 38 2.81 -12.84 8.34
C TYR A 38 3.41 -11.50 7.90
N VAL A 39 2.55 -10.52 7.60
CA VAL A 39 2.94 -9.19 7.12
C VAL A 39 2.38 -8.10 8.02
N LYS A 40 3.24 -7.16 8.44
CA LYS A 40 2.84 -5.89 9.04
C LYS A 40 2.76 -4.81 7.96
N VAL A 41 1.65 -4.09 7.93
CA VAL A 41 1.44 -2.91 7.11
C VAL A 41 1.62 -1.70 8.02
N ILE A 42 2.66 -0.93 7.76
CA ILE A 42 3.03 0.24 8.55
C ILE A 42 2.83 1.47 7.69
N PHE A 43 1.98 2.38 8.14
CA PHE A 43 1.73 3.65 7.47
C PHE A 43 2.09 4.79 8.42
N ASN A 44 2.95 5.71 7.98
CA ASN A 44 3.44 6.82 8.79
C ASN A 44 4.01 6.38 10.16
N LYS A 45 4.78 5.29 10.17
CA LYS A 45 5.38 4.66 11.36
C LYS A 45 4.39 4.02 12.35
N LEU A 46 3.11 3.95 12.00
CA LEU A 46 2.09 3.24 12.77
C LEU A 46 1.75 1.93 12.08
N GLU A 47 1.73 0.82 12.83
CA GLU A 47 1.17 -0.44 12.34
C GLU A 47 -0.35 -0.27 12.19
N VAL A 48 -0.83 -0.19 10.95
CA VAL A 48 -2.26 -0.02 10.63
C VAL A 48 -2.97 -1.35 10.40
N ARG A 49 -2.20 -2.41 10.10
CA ARG A 49 -2.73 -3.77 9.97
C ARG A 49 -1.62 -4.81 10.13
N ARG A 50 -1.97 -5.94 10.72
CA ARG A 50 -1.24 -7.21 10.64
C ARG A 50 -2.08 -8.24 9.89
N SER A 51 -1.48 -9.03 9.01
CA SER A 51 -2.14 -10.18 8.41
C SER A 51 -2.30 -11.34 9.40
N PRO A 52 -3.17 -12.31 9.11
CA PRO A 52 -3.08 -13.62 9.75
C PRO A 52 -1.72 -14.27 9.47
N VAL A 53 -1.30 -15.16 10.37
CA VAL A 53 -0.16 -16.05 10.17
C VAL A 53 -0.60 -17.22 9.31
N ILE A 54 0.23 -17.60 8.34
CA ILE A 54 0.07 -18.83 7.57
C ILE A 54 1.22 -19.75 7.95
N TYR A 55 0.89 -20.78 8.72
CA TYR A 55 1.86 -21.70 9.28
C TYR A 55 2.45 -22.66 8.22
N ASN A 56 3.73 -22.98 8.38
CA ASN A 56 4.48 -24.01 7.69
C ASN A 56 4.43 -23.90 6.16
N ASN A 57 4.61 -22.69 5.63
CA ASN A 57 4.46 -22.40 4.21
C ASN A 57 5.40 -21.30 3.70
N ASN A 58 6.38 -21.70 2.87
CA ASN A 58 7.34 -20.79 2.24
C ASN A 58 6.75 -19.93 1.09
N ASN A 59 5.50 -20.18 0.69
CA ASN A 59 4.78 -19.46 -0.37
C ASN A 59 3.36 -19.08 0.09
N PRO A 60 3.22 -18.27 1.16
CA PRO A 60 1.92 -17.96 1.74
C PRO A 60 1.11 -17.01 0.84
N HIS A 61 -0.21 -17.17 0.82
CA HIS A 61 -1.16 -16.33 0.09
C HIS A 61 -2.17 -15.73 1.07
N TRP A 62 -2.03 -14.44 1.40
CA TRP A 62 -2.93 -13.76 2.34
C TRP A 62 -4.16 -13.15 1.66
N GLY A 63 -4.00 -12.56 0.46
CA GLY A 63 -5.08 -11.86 -0.23
C GLY A 63 -5.74 -10.75 0.60
N MET A 64 -5.01 -10.16 1.56
CA MET A 64 -5.56 -9.22 2.54
C MET A 64 -5.64 -7.81 1.94
N VAL A 65 -6.81 -7.20 2.04
CA VAL A 65 -7.03 -5.80 1.65
C VAL A 65 -7.06 -4.90 2.88
N VAL A 66 -6.36 -3.77 2.80
CA VAL A 66 -6.31 -2.72 3.83
C VAL A 66 -6.70 -1.41 3.17
N ASP A 67 -7.85 -0.87 3.54
CA ASP A 67 -8.31 0.44 3.09
C ASP A 67 -8.09 1.45 4.22
N LEU A 68 -7.20 2.40 3.98
CA LEU A 68 -6.89 3.46 4.96
C LEU A 68 -7.84 4.65 4.82
N GLY A 69 -8.73 4.66 3.82
CA GLY A 69 -9.55 5.81 3.53
C GLY A 69 -8.73 6.94 2.90
N SER A 70 -9.15 8.18 3.16
CA SER A 70 -8.59 9.39 2.55
C SER A 70 -7.40 9.90 3.36
N GLU A 71 -6.22 9.84 2.79
CA GLU A 71 -4.95 10.19 3.44
C GLU A 71 -4.20 11.27 2.66
N ASP A 72 -3.41 12.08 3.37
CA ASP A 72 -2.44 12.98 2.76
C ASP A 72 -1.16 12.20 2.39
N ILE A 73 -1.02 11.89 1.11
CA ILE A 73 0.10 11.14 0.54
C ILE A 73 1.30 12.02 0.18
N SER A 74 1.26 13.35 0.40
CA SER A 74 2.36 14.27 0.05
C SER A 74 3.68 13.95 0.76
N SER A 75 3.58 13.47 1.99
CA SER A 75 4.72 13.07 2.84
C SER A 75 4.54 11.70 3.48
N ALA A 76 3.51 10.96 3.07
CA ALA A 76 3.21 9.67 3.64
C ALA A 76 4.28 8.63 3.33
N LYS A 77 4.47 7.70 4.27
CA LYS A 77 5.37 6.57 4.11
C LYS A 77 4.60 5.28 4.34
N LEU A 78 4.67 4.39 3.36
CA LEU A 78 4.18 3.03 3.46
C LEU A 78 5.39 2.11 3.61
N ARG A 79 5.32 1.20 4.58
CA ARG A 79 6.33 0.17 4.83
C ARG A 79 5.63 -1.18 5.01
N PHE A 80 6.21 -2.21 4.42
CA PHE A 80 5.85 -3.59 4.68
C PHE A 80 6.98 -4.27 5.41
N GLU A 81 6.63 -5.10 6.38
CA GLU A 81 7.57 -6.00 7.05
C GLU A 81 7.00 -7.41 7.01
N VAL A 82 7.82 -8.37 6.61
CA VAL A 82 7.46 -9.79 6.56
C VAL A 82 8.19 -10.49 7.69
N TRP A 83 7.45 -11.25 8.48
CA TRP A 83 7.91 -11.87 9.71
C TRP A 83 7.61 -13.37 9.70
N ASP A 84 8.44 -14.13 10.40
CA ASP A 84 8.21 -15.52 10.81
C ASP A 84 7.72 -15.55 12.26
N GLU A 85 6.64 -16.27 12.57
CA GLU A 85 6.12 -16.39 13.95
C GLU A 85 6.66 -17.66 14.62
N ASP A 86 7.65 -17.52 15.51
CA ASP A 86 8.14 -18.63 16.32
C ASP A 86 7.27 -18.84 17.58
N ASN A 87 7.38 -17.92 18.53
CA ASN A 87 6.75 -18.00 19.84
C ASN A 87 6.02 -16.69 20.23
N LYS A 88 5.76 -15.80 19.27
CA LYS A 88 5.12 -14.47 19.43
C LYS A 88 5.94 -13.40 20.14
N TRP A 89 6.98 -13.79 20.88
CA TRP A 89 7.87 -12.88 21.62
C TRP A 89 9.24 -12.72 20.96
N ASP A 90 9.55 -13.59 20.01
CA ASP A 90 10.86 -13.73 19.36
C ASP A 90 10.63 -14.07 17.87
N ASP A 91 9.76 -13.30 17.23
CA ASP A 91 9.45 -13.45 15.81
C ASP A 91 10.60 -12.90 14.97
N ASP A 92 10.98 -13.60 13.90
CA ASP A 92 12.10 -13.22 13.03
C ASP A 92 11.66 -12.30 11.88
N LEU A 93 12.37 -11.18 11.69
CA LEU A 93 12.14 -10.28 10.56
C LEU A 93 12.82 -10.84 9.29
N LEU A 94 12.02 -11.32 8.34
CA LEU A 94 12.48 -11.89 7.08
C LEU A 94 12.82 -10.84 6.02
N GLY A 95 12.30 -9.63 6.18
CA GLY A 95 12.64 -8.48 5.35
C GLY A 95 11.60 -7.38 5.41
N ALA A 96 11.98 -6.21 4.88
CA ALA A 96 11.12 -5.04 4.84
C ALA A 96 11.35 -4.21 3.59
N CYS A 97 10.34 -3.44 3.20
CA CYS A 97 10.44 -2.51 2.08
C CYS A 97 9.55 -1.29 2.28
N GLU A 98 9.96 -0.17 1.66
CA GLU A 98 9.26 1.11 1.72
C GLU A 98 8.93 1.58 0.29
N PRO A 99 7.80 1.13 -0.29
CA PRO A 99 7.43 1.54 -1.63
C PRO A 99 7.08 3.03 -1.72
N LEU A 100 7.36 3.61 -2.88
CA LEU A 100 6.91 4.96 -3.22
C LEU A 100 5.41 4.97 -3.48
N LEU A 101 4.72 5.92 -2.86
CA LEU A 101 3.30 6.18 -3.08
C LEU A 101 3.12 7.10 -4.29
N THR A 102 2.64 6.54 -5.40
CA THR A 102 2.36 7.26 -6.65
C THR A 102 0.92 7.08 -7.08
N ALA A 103 0.24 8.16 -7.48
CA ALA A 103 -1.15 8.13 -7.91
C ALA A 103 -1.43 7.04 -8.97
N GLY A 104 -2.59 6.40 -8.86
CA GLY A 104 -3.00 5.28 -9.72
C GLY A 104 -2.82 3.91 -9.07
N VAL A 105 -2.95 2.86 -9.90
CA VAL A 105 -2.88 1.47 -9.49
C VAL A 105 -1.50 0.93 -9.80
N LYS A 106 -0.77 0.48 -8.79
CA LYS A 106 0.56 -0.13 -8.95
C LYS A 106 0.60 -1.50 -8.29
N ALA A 107 0.89 -2.53 -9.07
CA ALA A 107 1.29 -3.85 -8.56
C ALA A 107 2.81 -3.94 -8.65
N ASP A 108 3.44 -4.40 -7.58
CA ASP A 108 4.90 -4.44 -7.48
C ASP A 108 5.33 -5.55 -6.50
N LEU A 109 6.64 -5.71 -6.34
CA LEU A 109 7.24 -6.68 -5.44
C LEU A 109 8.30 -6.06 -4.53
N CYS A 110 8.54 -6.72 -3.40
CA CYS A 110 9.64 -6.43 -2.50
C CYS A 110 10.54 -7.66 -2.40
N ASN A 111 11.83 -7.49 -2.68
CA ASN A 111 12.82 -8.51 -2.38
C ASN A 111 13.07 -8.54 -0.87
N LEU A 112 13.08 -9.73 -0.31
CA LEU A 112 13.34 -9.99 1.11
C LEU A 112 14.75 -10.59 1.25
N ASN A 113 15.16 -10.92 2.48
CA ASN A 113 16.42 -11.65 2.67
C ASN A 113 16.39 -12.99 1.91
N HIS A 114 15.23 -13.66 1.95
CA HIS A 114 14.90 -14.80 1.13
C HIS A 114 13.52 -14.63 0.51
N GLY A 115 13.45 -14.78 -0.81
CA GLY A 115 12.19 -14.69 -1.53
C GLY A 115 11.68 -13.28 -1.72
N GLN A 116 10.38 -13.17 -1.98
CA GLN A 116 9.74 -11.93 -2.41
C GLN A 116 8.32 -11.80 -1.86
N LEU A 117 7.94 -10.59 -1.48
CA LEU A 117 6.56 -10.19 -1.18
C LEU A 117 5.92 -9.53 -2.41
N PHE A 118 4.71 -9.95 -2.78
CA PHE A 118 3.91 -9.37 -3.86
C PHE A 118 2.75 -8.56 -3.29
N TYR A 119 2.61 -7.32 -3.73
CA TYR A 119 1.60 -6.41 -3.24
C TYR A 119 1.04 -5.51 -4.35
N LYS A 120 -0.08 -4.88 -4.05
CA LYS A 120 -0.72 -3.89 -4.90
C LYS A 120 -1.14 -2.69 -4.07
N VAL A 121 -0.93 -1.49 -4.60
CA VAL A 121 -1.41 -0.23 -4.02
C VAL A 121 -2.29 0.47 -5.04
N ASP A 122 -3.45 0.93 -4.61
CA ASP A 122 -4.38 1.74 -5.38
C ASP A 122 -4.51 3.11 -4.70
N LEU A 123 -4.03 4.15 -5.39
CA LEU A 123 -4.05 5.54 -4.93
C LEU A 123 -5.02 6.34 -5.80
N ILE A 124 -6.24 6.48 -5.30
CA ILE A 124 -7.32 7.16 -6.00
C ILE A 124 -7.32 8.62 -5.57
N SER A 125 -6.82 9.50 -6.44
CA SER A 125 -6.86 10.94 -6.15
C SER A 125 -8.29 11.43 -6.04
N ILE A 126 -8.60 12.06 -4.92
CA ILE A 126 -9.94 12.54 -4.61
C ILE A 126 -10.34 13.66 -5.59
N ARG A 127 -9.39 14.52 -5.97
CA ARG A 127 -9.61 15.57 -6.97
C ARG A 127 -10.01 14.98 -8.32
N TYR A 128 -9.27 14.00 -8.83
CA TYR A 128 -9.61 13.33 -10.09
C TYR A 128 -10.95 12.60 -10.02
N TRP A 129 -11.30 12.02 -8.87
CA TRP A 129 -12.58 11.37 -8.66
C TRP A 129 -13.74 12.39 -8.71
N PHE A 130 -13.61 13.54 -8.02
CA PHE A 130 -14.59 14.62 -8.10
C PHE A 130 -14.72 15.21 -9.52
N GLU A 131 -13.62 15.47 -10.22
CA GLU A 131 -13.63 16.02 -11.58
C GLU A 131 -14.33 15.07 -12.57
N LYS A 132 -14.11 13.75 -12.48
CA LYS A 132 -14.79 12.77 -13.33
C LYS A 132 -16.27 12.60 -13.02
N HIS A 133 -16.66 12.60 -11.75
CA HIS A 133 -18.02 12.23 -11.35
C HIS A 133 -18.98 13.42 -11.09
N PHE A 134 -18.46 14.61 -10.79
CA PHE A 134 -19.29 15.77 -10.44
C PHE A 134 -19.21 16.92 -11.44
N VAL A 135 -18.08 17.12 -12.14
CA VAL A 135 -17.95 18.26 -13.07
C VAL A 135 -18.63 18.02 -14.43
N HIS A 136 -18.88 16.76 -14.80
CA HIS A 136 -19.64 16.43 -16.02
C HIS A 136 -21.16 16.50 -15.85
N GLY A 137 -21.66 16.74 -14.62
CA GLY A 137 -23.03 17.15 -14.38
C GLY A 137 -23.20 18.63 -14.68
N LYS A 138 -23.48 18.97 -15.96
CA LYS A 138 -23.84 20.34 -16.38
C LYS A 138 -24.94 20.90 -15.47
N THR A 139 -24.59 21.80 -14.57
CA THR A 139 -25.56 22.70 -13.95
C THR A 139 -26.02 23.66 -15.05
N VAL A 140 -27.13 23.34 -15.71
CA VAL A 140 -27.86 24.30 -16.53
C VAL A 140 -28.34 25.39 -15.56
N ALA A 141 -27.67 26.54 -15.58
CA ALA A 141 -28.14 27.74 -14.93
C ALA A 141 -29.52 28.09 -15.51
N ARG A 142 -30.58 27.81 -14.76
CA ARG A 142 -31.88 28.43 -15.02
C ARG A 142 -31.80 29.87 -14.54
N ASN A 143 -31.35 30.76 -15.42
CA ASN A 143 -31.83 32.14 -15.36
C ASN A 143 -33.27 32.13 -15.87
N LYS A 144 -34.22 32.44 -15.01
CA LYS A 144 -35.50 33.04 -15.42
C LYS A 144 -35.69 34.32 -14.64
N ALA A 145 -36.04 35.34 -15.42
CA ALA A 145 -36.35 36.71 -15.05
C ALA A 145 -37.51 36.81 -14.06
#